data_AF-A0A533SFN4-F1
#
_entry.id   AF-A0A533SFN4-F1
#
_cell.length_a   1.000
_cell.length_b   1.000
_cell.length_c   1.000
_cell.angle_alpha   90.00
_cell.angle_beta   90.00
_cell.angle_gamma   90.00
#
_symmetry.space_group_name_H-M   'P 1'
#
loop_
_entity.id
_entity.type
_entity.pdbx_description
1 polymer ?
#
loop_
_entity_poly.entity_id
_entity_poly.type
_entity_poly.pdbx_seq_one_letter_code
_entity_poly.pdbx_strand_id
1 'polypeptide(L)'
;MKIHQSVEPADPRWNGLYRTAIAAIVAMLAIMLAQMVVFILWPPPETVEDFFALFQRSELLGLLSMDLLYLANNTVLILIYLALYAALHCTAESAALIALVFGLVGVAAYFASNTGFEMLAVSRQYAAATSEAQRSGLLGA
;
A
#
# COMPACT_ATOMS: atom_id res chain seq x y z
N MET A 1 -21.51 6.87 -42.26
CA MET A 1 -22.15 5.90 -41.36
C MET A 1 -21.72 6.24 -39.93
N LYS A 2 -22.50 7.06 -39.20
CA LYS A 2 -22.19 7.49 -37.83
C LYS A 2 -22.59 6.35 -36.90
N ILE A 3 -21.61 5.72 -36.26
CA ILE A 3 -21.85 4.73 -35.21
C ILE A 3 -22.25 5.54 -33.98
N HIS A 4 -23.55 5.66 -33.71
CA HIS A 4 -24.00 5.98 -32.37
C HIS A 4 -23.76 4.73 -31.52
N GLN A 5 -22.55 4.59 -30.98
CA GLN A 5 -22.35 3.72 -29.83
C GLN A 5 -23.14 4.37 -28.69
N SER A 6 -24.37 3.91 -28.48
CA SER A 6 -25.07 4.13 -27.23
C SER A 6 -24.18 3.54 -26.14
N VAL A 7 -23.63 4.39 -25.27
CA VAL A 7 -22.98 3.94 -24.04
C VAL A 7 -24.06 3.15 -23.30
N GLU A 8 -23.94 1.83 -23.28
CA GLU A 8 -24.84 1.02 -22.46
C GLU A 8 -24.68 1.49 -21.01
N PRO A 9 -25.79 1.82 -20.34
CA PRO A 9 -25.72 2.24 -18.95
C PRO A 9 -25.10 1.12 -18.13
N ALA A 10 -24.19 1.48 -17.23
CA ALA A 10 -23.52 0.52 -16.35
C ALA A 10 -24.56 -0.36 -15.63
N ASP A 11 -24.32 -1.68 -15.61
CA ASP A 11 -25.25 -2.63 -15.00
C ASP A 11 -25.54 -2.22 -13.54
N PRO A 12 -26.81 -1.92 -13.19
CA PRO A 12 -27.20 -1.42 -11.88
C PRO A 12 -26.80 -2.35 -10.72
N ARG A 13 -26.58 -3.64 -10.99
CA ARG A 13 -26.14 -4.63 -9.99
C ARG A 13 -24.79 -4.28 -9.38
N TRP A 14 -23.94 -3.58 -10.12
CA TRP A 14 -22.59 -3.19 -9.69
C TRP A 14 -22.53 -1.78 -9.07
N ASN A 15 -23.66 -1.08 -8.95
CA ASN A 15 -23.70 0.29 -8.39
C ASN A 15 -23.07 0.39 -6.99
N GLY A 16 -23.25 -0.63 -6.16
CA GLY A 16 -22.59 -0.69 -4.85
C GLY A 16 -21.07 -0.64 -4.98
N LEU A 17 -20.52 -1.42 -5.91
CA LEU A 17 -19.08 -1.52 -6.15
C LEU A 17 -18.50 -0.25 -6.78
N TYR A 18 -19.24 0.41 -7.66
CA TYR A 18 -18.81 1.71 -8.20
C TYR A 18 -18.79 2.79 -7.11
N ARG A 19 -19.78 2.81 -6.22
CA ARG A 19 -19.80 3.75 -5.09
C ARG A 19 -18.66 3.51 -4.12
N THR A 20 -18.36 2.24 -3.80
CA THR A 20 -17.22 1.93 -2.94
C THR A 20 -15.90 2.24 -3.61
N ALA A 21 -15.76 2.05 -4.93
CA ALA A 21 -14.56 2.45 -5.66
C ALA A 21 -14.36 3.96 -5.71
N ILE A 22 -15.42 4.76 -5.85
CA ILE A 22 -15.33 6.23 -5.75
C ILE A 22 -14.84 6.63 -4.35
N ALA A 23 -15.44 6.05 -3.30
CA ALA A 23 -14.98 6.29 -1.92
C ALA A 23 -13.52 5.83 -1.72
N ALA A 24 -13.13 4.72 -2.33
CA ALA A 24 -11.76 4.19 -2.32
C ALA A 24 -10.77 5.16 -2.98
N ILE A 25 -11.10 5.73 -4.15
CA ILE A 25 -10.26 6.73 -4.81
C ILE A 25 -10.06 7.96 -3.92
N VAL A 26 -11.14 8.48 -3.32
CA VAL A 26 -11.05 9.60 -2.38
C VAL A 26 -10.19 9.25 -1.17
N ALA A 27 -10.38 8.05 -0.60
CA ALA A 27 -9.57 7.56 0.51
C ALA A 27 -8.09 7.42 0.13
N MET A 28 -7.76 6.90 -1.05
CA MET A 28 -6.38 6.81 -1.53
C MET A 28 -5.72 8.18 -1.63
N LEU A 29 -6.42 9.17 -2.19
CA LEU A 29 -5.91 10.55 -2.26
C LEU A 29 -5.69 11.13 -0.85
N ALA A 30 -6.63 10.90 0.07
CA ALA A 30 -6.49 11.35 1.45
C ALA A 30 -5.31 10.68 2.17
N ILE A 31 -5.12 9.37 1.99
CA ILE A 31 -4.00 8.61 2.54
C ILE A 31 -2.66 9.13 1.98
N MET A 32 -2.60 9.37 0.67
CA MET A 32 -1.40 9.90 0.01
C MET A 32 -1.05 11.30 0.51
N LEU A 33 -2.04 12.18 0.69
CA LEU A 33 -1.84 13.50 1.27
C LEU A 33 -1.38 13.41 2.74
N ALA A 34 -1.98 12.52 3.52
CA ALA A 34 -1.55 12.27 4.89
C ALA A 34 -0.09 11.77 4.94
N GLN A 35 0.30 10.86 4.05
CA GLN A 35 1.68 10.37 3.95
C GLN A 35 2.66 11.49 3.57
N MET A 36 2.30 12.34 2.61
CA MET A 36 3.11 13.53 2.27
C MET A 36 3.31 14.44 3.47
N VAL A 37 2.25 14.72 4.23
CA VAL A 37 2.34 15.55 5.45
C VAL A 37 3.26 14.91 6.48
N VAL A 38 3.18 13.59 6.67
CA VAL A 38 4.06 12.85 7.58
C VAL A 38 5.52 13.02 7.14
N PHE A 39 5.84 12.83 5.87
CA PHE A 39 7.22 12.96 5.38
C PHE A 39 7.77 14.39 5.39
N ILE A 40 6.90 15.40 5.29
CA ILE A 40 7.30 16.80 5.44
C ILE A 40 7.64 17.12 6.91
N LEU A 41 6.83 16.63 7.86
CA LEU A 41 7.00 16.92 9.28
C LEU A 41 8.06 16.04 9.94
N TRP A 42 8.18 14.79 9.50
CA TRP A 42 9.12 13.79 9.96
C TRP A 42 9.75 13.13 8.73
N PRO A 43 10.79 13.74 8.15
CA PRO A 43 11.50 13.13 7.03
C PRO A 43 12.05 11.76 7.46
N PRO A 44 11.92 10.73 6.59
CA PRO A 44 12.45 9.41 6.89
C PRO A 44 13.96 9.50 7.11
N PRO A 45 14.50 8.79 8.11
CA PRO A 45 15.93 8.73 8.34
C PRO A 45 16.71 8.20 7.13
N GLU A 46 17.99 8.57 7.04
CA GLU A 46 18.88 8.11 5.96
C GLU A 46 19.73 6.89 6.37
N THR A 47 19.86 6.63 7.68
CA THR A 47 20.69 5.54 8.22
C THR A 47 19.86 4.52 8.99
N VAL A 48 20.37 3.29 9.06
CA VAL A 48 19.73 2.18 9.80
C VAL A 48 19.70 2.49 11.29
N GLU A 49 20.78 3.07 11.81
CA GLU A 49 20.91 3.49 13.20
C GLU A 49 19.84 4.53 13.58
N ASP A 50 19.62 5.52 12.73
CA ASP A 50 18.60 6.55 12.96
C ASP A 50 17.19 5.97 12.87
N PHE A 51 16.94 5.01 11.97
CA PHE A 51 15.68 4.27 11.98
C PHE A 51 15.49 3.48 13.26
N PHE A 52 16.51 2.80 13.76
CA PHE A 52 16.41 2.10 15.03
C PHE A 52 16.12 3.08 16.18
N ALA A 53 16.79 4.23 16.22
CA ALA A 53 16.51 5.27 17.20
C ALA A 53 15.07 5.80 17.08
N LEU A 54 14.55 5.97 15.86
CA LEU A 54 13.18 6.38 15.62
C LEU A 54 12.18 5.33 16.11
N PHE A 55 12.42 4.04 15.83
CA PHE A 55 11.58 2.94 16.32
C PHE A 55 11.56 2.86 17.85
N GLN A 56 12.68 3.10 18.52
CA GLN A 56 12.75 3.15 19.99
C GLN A 56 11.98 4.35 20.56
N ARG A 57 11.95 5.48 19.84
CA ARG A 57 11.18 6.67 20.24
C ARG A 57 9.68 6.51 19.98
N SER A 58 9.32 5.95 18.83
CA SER A 58 7.94 5.75 18.39
C SER A 58 7.87 4.68 17.30
N GLU A 59 7.34 3.51 17.65
CA GLU A 59 7.16 2.42 16.70
C GLU A 59 6.26 2.82 15.52
N LEU A 60 5.19 3.56 15.81
CA LEU A 60 4.25 4.02 14.80
C LEU A 60 4.91 4.98 13.80
N LEU A 61 5.68 5.97 14.27
CA LEU A 61 6.37 6.89 13.36
C LEU A 61 7.44 6.17 12.53
N GLY A 62 8.14 5.19 13.10
CA GLY A 62 9.06 4.33 12.35
C GLY A 62 8.34 3.55 11.25
N LEU A 63 7.19 2.94 11.54
CA LEU A 63 6.39 2.23 10.53
C LEU A 63 5.82 3.17 9.47
N LEU A 64 5.36 4.37 9.87
CA LEU A 64 4.90 5.39 8.92
C LEU A 64 6.03 5.85 7.98
N SER A 65 7.25 5.96 8.52
CA SER A 65 8.47 6.26 7.75
C SER A 65 8.88 5.10 6.83
N MET A 66 8.42 3.88 7.11
CA MET A 66 8.57 2.67 6.31
C MET A 66 7.34 2.39 5.42
N ASP A 67 6.63 3.45 5.00
CA ASP A 67 5.52 3.38 4.06
C ASP A 67 4.29 2.57 4.50
N LEU A 68 4.02 2.48 5.81
CA LEU A 68 2.83 1.80 6.33
C LEU A 68 1.52 2.35 5.73
N LEU A 69 1.40 3.67 5.52
CA LEU A 69 0.22 4.25 4.86
C LEU A 69 0.07 3.80 3.41
N TYR A 70 1.17 3.52 2.72
CA TYR A 70 1.11 3.00 1.35
C TYR A 70 0.63 1.54 1.31
N LEU A 71 0.86 0.73 2.36
CA LEU A 71 0.21 -0.58 2.49
C LEU A 71 -1.30 -0.42 2.57
N ALA A 72 -1.79 0.49 3.41
CA ALA A 72 -3.22 0.80 3.50
C ALA A 72 -3.78 1.29 2.16
N ASN A 73 -3.03 2.14 1.45
CA ASN A 73 -3.37 2.62 0.12
C ASN A 73 -3.52 1.47 -0.89
N ASN A 74 -2.63 0.47 -0.86
CA ASN A 74 -2.70 -0.72 -1.72
C ASN A 74 -3.87 -1.65 -1.35
N THR A 75 -4.26 -1.72 -0.08
CA THR A 75 -5.48 -2.46 0.30
C THR A 75 -6.72 -1.82 -0.31
N VAL A 76 -6.81 -0.49 -0.28
CA VAL A 76 -7.94 0.26 -0.85
C VAL A 76 -8.00 0.10 -2.37
N LEU A 77 -6.85 -0.02 -3.03
CA LEU A 77 -6.73 -0.25 -4.47
C LEU A 77 -7.45 -1.53 -4.95
N ILE A 78 -7.58 -2.55 -4.10
CA ILE A 78 -8.33 -3.78 -4.40
C ILE A 78 -9.77 -3.45 -4.81
N LEU A 79 -10.42 -2.50 -4.11
CA LEU A 79 -11.81 -2.11 -4.40
C LEU A 79 -11.94 -1.47 -5.79
N ILE A 80 -10.91 -0.74 -6.22
CA ILE A 80 -10.85 -0.12 -7.54
C ILE A 80 -10.67 -1.20 -8.61
N TYR A 81 -9.79 -2.18 -8.39
CA TYR A 81 -9.63 -3.30 -9.32
C TYR A 81 -10.91 -4.13 -9.49
N LEU A 82 -11.65 -4.35 -8.40
CA LEU A 82 -12.95 -5.02 -8.48
C LEU A 82 -13.96 -4.21 -9.29
N ALA A 83 -14.02 -2.88 -9.10
CA ALA A 83 -14.90 -2.02 -9.89
C ALA A 83 -14.50 -1.95 -11.36
N LEU A 84 -13.20 -1.96 -11.67
CA LEU A 84 -12.70 -2.03 -13.04
C LEU A 84 -13.07 -3.35 -13.71
N TYR A 85 -12.98 -4.47 -13.00
CA TYR A 85 -13.47 -5.75 -13.51
C TYR A 85 -14.97 -5.68 -13.81
N ALA A 86 -15.78 -5.18 -12.88
CA ALA A 86 -17.21 -4.98 -13.10
C ALA A 86 -17.54 -4.04 -14.27
N ALA A 87 -16.71 -3.03 -14.53
CA ALA A 87 -16.90 -2.13 -15.67
C ALA A 87 -16.54 -2.78 -17.02
N LEU A 88 -15.55 -3.68 -17.05
CA LEU A 88 -15.01 -4.24 -18.31
C LEU A 88 -15.47 -5.67 -18.63
N HIS A 89 -16.08 -6.39 -17.67
CA HIS A 89 -16.39 -7.81 -17.86
C HIS A 89 -17.33 -8.08 -19.04
N CYS A 90 -18.28 -7.19 -19.34
CA CYS A 90 -19.21 -7.38 -20.47
C CYS A 90 -18.54 -7.25 -21.84
N THR A 91 -17.45 -6.48 -21.95
CA THR A 91 -16.80 -6.20 -23.25
C THR A 91 -15.48 -6.95 -23.44
N ALA A 92 -14.80 -7.31 -22.36
CA ALA A 92 -13.44 -7.85 -22.39
C ALA A 92 -13.18 -8.81 -21.22
N GLU A 93 -14.09 -9.76 -20.98
CA GLU A 93 -14.10 -10.63 -19.80
C GLU A 93 -12.75 -11.26 -19.47
N SER A 94 -12.12 -11.93 -20.45
CA SER A 94 -10.84 -12.61 -20.23
C SER A 94 -9.72 -11.64 -19.90
N ALA A 95 -9.64 -10.50 -20.59
CA ALA A 95 -8.63 -9.48 -20.33
C ALA A 95 -8.86 -8.80 -18.97
N ALA A 96 -10.11 -8.52 -18.62
CA ALA A 96 -10.50 -7.95 -17.33
C ALA A 96 -10.15 -8.90 -16.17
N LEU A 97 -10.40 -10.20 -16.32
CA LEU A 97 -10.04 -11.21 -15.33
C LEU A 97 -8.52 -11.32 -15.16
N ILE A 98 -7.77 -11.36 -16.27
CA ILE A 98 -6.29 -11.36 -16.23
C ILE A 98 -5.80 -10.12 -15.49
N ALA A 99 -6.29 -8.93 -15.86
CA ALA A 99 -5.91 -7.68 -15.22
C ALA A 99 -6.20 -7.68 -13.70
N LEU A 100 -7.37 -8.21 -13.30
CA LEU A 100 -7.73 -8.34 -11.89
C LEU A 100 -6.76 -9.27 -11.15
N VAL A 101 -6.48 -10.46 -11.68
CA VAL A 101 -5.55 -11.42 -11.05
C VAL A 101 -4.17 -10.82 -10.90
N PHE A 102 -3.61 -10.23 -11.96
CA PHE A 102 -2.31 -9.56 -11.89
C PHE A 102 -2.30 -8.38 -10.91
N GLY A 103 -3.38 -7.60 -10.85
CA GLY A 103 -3.53 -6.52 -9.89
C GLY A 103 -3.51 -7.02 -8.44
N LEU A 104 -4.27 -8.07 -8.13
CA LEU A 104 -4.30 -8.66 -6.78
C LEU A 104 -2.97 -9.31 -6.40
N VAL A 105 -2.31 -9.99 -7.33
CA VAL A 105 -0.95 -10.53 -7.13
C VAL A 105 0.04 -9.40 -6.87
N GLY A 106 -0.06 -8.29 -7.61
CA GLY A 106 0.76 -7.10 -7.39
C GLY A 106 0.58 -6.52 -5.98
N VAL A 107 -0.67 -6.41 -5.50
CA VAL A 107 -0.96 -5.97 -4.12
C VAL A 107 -0.37 -6.95 -3.11
N ALA A 108 -0.57 -8.26 -3.28
CA ALA A 108 -0.01 -9.27 -2.38
C ALA A 108 1.53 -9.25 -2.36
N ALA A 109 2.16 -9.12 -3.52
CA ALA A 109 3.60 -9.00 -3.65
C ALA A 109 4.14 -7.74 -2.96
N TYR A 110 3.40 -6.62 -3.02
CA TYR A 110 3.77 -5.40 -2.33
C TYR A 110 3.80 -5.59 -0.80
N PHE A 111 2.79 -6.26 -0.23
CA PHE A 111 2.76 -6.59 1.20
C PHE A 111 3.95 -7.44 1.64
N ALA A 112 4.32 -8.44 0.83
CA ALA A 112 5.49 -9.28 1.10
C ALA A 112 6.84 -8.54 0.95
N SER A 113 6.86 -7.44 0.19
CA SER A 113 8.08 -6.67 -0.08
C SER A 113 8.34 -5.57 0.95
N ASN A 114 7.36 -5.22 1.79
CA ASN A 114 7.55 -4.19 2.80
C ASN A 114 8.26 -4.77 4.04
N THR A 115 9.46 -4.27 4.32
CA THR A 115 10.32 -4.75 5.41
C THR A 115 10.15 -3.98 6.72
N GLY A 116 9.14 -3.09 6.84
CA GLY A 116 8.99 -2.21 8.00
C GLY A 116 8.82 -2.97 9.33
N PHE A 117 8.08 -4.08 9.32
CA PHE A 117 7.93 -4.93 10.51
C PHE A 117 9.19 -5.73 10.84
N GLU A 118 9.95 -6.16 9.83
CA GLU A 118 11.23 -6.81 10.04
C GLU A 118 12.22 -5.83 10.66
N MET A 119 12.28 -4.59 10.15
CA MET A 119 13.13 -3.53 10.68
C MET A 119 12.78 -3.17 12.12
N LEU A 120 11.50 -3.15 12.49
CA LEU A 120 11.06 -3.00 13.88
C LEU A 120 11.54 -4.17 14.77
N ALA A 121 11.44 -5.41 14.26
CA ALA A 121 11.91 -6.58 15.00
C ALA A 121 13.44 -6.56 15.20
N VAL A 122 14.20 -6.22 14.17
CA VAL A 122 15.67 -6.05 14.23
C VAL A 122 16.04 -4.91 15.19
N SER A 123 15.33 -3.77 15.14
CA SER A 123 15.54 -2.65 16.09
C SER A 123 15.38 -3.09 17.55
N ARG A 124 14.36 -3.90 17.86
CA ARG A 124 14.17 -4.44 19.22
C ARG A 124 15.30 -5.39 19.62
N GLN A 125 15.78 -6.23 18.70
CA GLN A 125 16.93 -7.10 18.95
C GLN A 125 18.21 -6.27 19.18
N TYR A 126 18.40 -5.19 18.42
CA TYR A 126 19.53 -4.28 18.55
C TYR A 126 19.55 -3.61 19.93
N ALA A 127 18.38 -3.16 20.42
CA ALA A 127 18.24 -2.57 21.75
C ALA A 127 18.52 -3.59 22.88
N ALA A 128 18.16 -4.86 22.69
CA ALA A 128 18.39 -5.92 23.66
C ALA A 128 19.82 -6.52 23.62
N ALA A 129 20.61 -6.23 22.58
CA ALA A 129 21.94 -6.79 22.41
C ALA A 129 22.91 -6.29 23.50
N THR A 130 23.60 -7.23 24.14
CA THR A 130 24.55 -6.98 25.24
C THR A 130 26.01 -6.94 24.80
N SER A 131 26.29 -7.23 23.53
CA SER A 131 27.66 -7.21 22.97
C SER A 131 27.75 -6.36 21.70
N GLU A 132 28.89 -5.69 21.52
CA GLU A 132 29.21 -4.88 20.34
C GLU A 132 29.16 -5.72 19.05
N ALA A 133 29.65 -6.97 19.12
CA ALA A 133 29.64 -7.90 18.00
C ALA A 133 28.21 -8.23 17.54
N GLN A 134 27.27 -8.42 18.48
CA GLN A 134 25.87 -8.67 18.16
C GLN A 134 25.20 -7.41 17.56
N ARG A 135 25.49 -6.22 18.09
CA ARG A 135 24.97 -4.96 17.54
C ARG A 135 25.45 -4.70 16.12
N SER A 136 26.75 -4.90 15.86
CA SER A 136 27.30 -4.74 14.52
C SER A 136 26.71 -5.73 13.51
N GLY A 137 26.38 -6.96 13.93
CA GLY A 137 25.71 -7.92 13.06
C GLY A 137 24.29 -7.51 12.67
N LEU A 138 23.55 -6.89 13.59
CA LEU A 138 22.16 -6.46 13.36
C LEU A 138 22.04 -5.18 12.51
N LEU A 139 23.11 -4.39 12.37
CA LEU A 139 23.14 -3.24 11.46
C LEU A 139 23.27 -3.65 9.99
N GLY A 140 23.73 -4.88 9.72
CA GLY A 140 23.89 -5.43 8.37
C GLY A 140 22.95 -6.59 8.03
N ALA A 141 21.96 -6.87 8.89
CA ALA A 141 20.95 -7.91 8.71
C ALA A 141 19.75 -7.38 7.92
#